data_AF-A0A946MDN3-F1
#
_entry.id   AF-A0A946MDN3-F1
#
_cell.length_a   1.000
_cell.length_b   1.000
_cell.length_c   1.000
_cell.angle_alpha   90.00
_cell.angle_beta   90.00
_cell.angle_gamma   90.00
#
_symmetry.space_group_name_H-M   'P 1'
#
loop_
_entity.id
_entity.type
_entity.pdbx_description
1 polymer ?
#
loop_
_entity_poly.entity_id
_entity_poly.type
_entity_poly.pdbx_seq_one_letter_code
_entity_poly.pdbx_strand_id
1 'polypeptide(L)'
;MKKLLRSNSHIAAWAVLLICCVMTNARLGLTQEFETSKEFRQYCGACHGKDGDGQGKAGRYLYPKPRDLINGQLRLSTAANTIASTDDIRHVLINGVSNTSMQSWKQLSAGLIDRLVREVQQMQSFGARRRVTLVLKEDGLLVDEYGELNAVAQQAVADYMTQQTVPTQRWVAPDALTITPPVLADGRKIYLKQNCHKCHGDDGEGSFGVDLVDDKGVPGFARDLIHDPYKAGNEFTSVARIIRLGMPGTVMPSSGALSDVELAKLTHYVRSLAKSPSRRMGNIQRYHRAIGFRQ
;
A
#
# COMPACT_ATOMS: atom_id res chain seq x y z
N MET A 1 -44.07 67.07 -49.21
CA MET A 1 -44.14 67.01 -47.73
C MET A 1 -43.12 65.98 -47.24
N LYS A 2 -42.26 66.38 -46.29
CA LYS A 2 -41.28 65.61 -45.49
C LYS A 2 -40.03 65.09 -46.25
N LYS A 3 -38.90 65.82 -46.15
CA LYS A 3 -37.73 65.60 -45.24
C LYS A 3 -36.89 64.38 -45.68
N LEU A 4 -35.76 64.51 -46.38
CA LEU A 4 -34.42 65.06 -46.03
C LEU A 4 -33.72 64.24 -44.92
N LEU A 5 -32.44 63.89 -45.22
CA LEU A 5 -31.32 63.40 -44.37
C LEU A 5 -31.01 61.89 -44.53
N ARG A 6 -29.92 61.50 -45.20
CA ARG A 6 -28.52 61.43 -44.72
C ARG A 6 -28.41 60.73 -43.36
N SER A 7 -27.69 59.61 -43.28
CA SER A 7 -26.30 59.60 -42.78
C SER A 7 -25.76 58.18 -42.52
N ASN A 8 -24.48 58.01 -42.85
CA ASN A 8 -23.45 57.35 -42.07
C ASN A 8 -23.54 55.83 -41.82
N SER A 9 -22.96 55.08 -42.77
CA SER A 9 -22.01 54.02 -42.43
C SER A 9 -20.91 54.59 -41.51
N HIS A 10 -20.71 53.98 -40.34
CA HIS A 10 -19.57 54.00 -39.40
C HIS A 10 -20.06 54.05 -37.94
N ILE A 11 -20.30 52.86 -37.38
CA ILE A 11 -20.18 52.54 -35.95
C ILE A 11 -19.47 51.18 -36.00
N ALA A 12 -18.16 51.09 -35.69
CA ALA A 12 -17.63 50.86 -34.35
C ALA A 12 -18.30 49.63 -33.70
N ALA A 13 -17.69 48.68 -33.04
CA ALA A 13 -16.39 48.54 -32.42
C ALA A 13 -16.59 47.29 -31.54
N TRP A 14 -15.63 46.37 -31.57
CA TRP A 14 -15.16 45.66 -30.38
C TRP A 14 -16.18 44.99 -29.44
N ALA A 15 -16.33 43.66 -29.60
CA ALA A 15 -16.27 42.68 -28.50
C ALA A 15 -16.66 41.28 -28.99
N VAL A 16 -15.85 40.68 -29.87
CA VAL A 16 -15.78 39.21 -29.87
C VAL A 16 -14.91 38.87 -28.67
N LEU A 17 -15.57 38.59 -27.54
CA LEU A 17 -14.97 37.84 -26.44
C LEU A 17 -14.66 36.45 -27.00
N LEU A 18 -13.49 36.34 -27.65
CA LEU A 18 -12.78 35.09 -27.76
C LEU A 18 -12.48 34.69 -26.32
N ILE A 19 -13.38 33.89 -25.77
CA ILE A 19 -13.07 32.97 -24.69
C ILE A 19 -11.92 32.14 -25.25
N CYS A 20 -10.70 32.61 -25.03
CA CYS A 20 -9.53 31.78 -24.96
C CYS A 20 -9.86 30.78 -23.85
N CYS A 21 -10.51 29.70 -24.25
CA CYS A 21 -10.49 28.46 -23.53
C CYS A 21 -9.01 28.10 -23.50
N VAL A 22 -8.33 28.57 -22.46
CA VAL A 22 -7.01 28.10 -22.11
C VAL A 22 -7.23 26.62 -21.80
N MET A 23 -7.14 25.80 -22.85
CA MET A 23 -6.78 24.40 -22.71
C MET A 23 -5.38 24.42 -22.12
N THR A 24 -5.33 24.62 -20.80
CA THR A 24 -4.20 24.17 -20.00
C THR A 24 -4.24 22.65 -20.13
N ASN A 25 -3.66 22.15 -21.22
CA ASN A 25 -2.97 20.88 -21.17
C ASN A 25 -1.95 21.06 -20.05
N ALA A 26 -2.34 20.67 -18.84
CA ALA A 26 -1.46 20.59 -17.70
C ALA A 26 -0.38 19.59 -18.09
N ARG A 27 0.68 20.11 -18.71
CA ARG A 27 1.95 19.43 -18.94
C ARG A 27 2.50 19.17 -17.54
N LEU A 28 2.13 18.04 -16.96
CA LEU A 28 2.69 17.51 -15.71
C LEU A 28 4.14 17.14 -16.01
N GLY A 29 5.00 18.15 -15.98
CA GLY A 29 6.44 17.97 -16.09
C GLY A 29 6.96 17.12 -14.95
N LEU A 30 8.03 16.38 -15.20
CA LEU A 30 8.67 15.46 -14.27
C LEU A 30 9.24 16.10 -13.00
N THR A 31 9.30 17.42 -12.99
CA THR A 31 9.75 18.27 -11.89
C THR A 31 8.62 18.61 -10.91
N GLN A 32 7.37 18.24 -11.19
CA GLN A 32 6.26 18.53 -10.29
C GLN A 32 6.32 17.58 -9.10
N GLU A 33 6.73 18.10 -7.94
CA GLU A 33 6.68 17.37 -6.67
C GLU A 33 5.22 17.14 -6.25
N PHE A 34 4.96 16.03 -5.57
CA PHE A 34 3.66 15.76 -4.99
C PHE A 34 3.48 16.58 -3.71
N GLU A 35 2.56 17.53 -3.71
CA GLU A 35 2.24 18.32 -2.52
C GLU A 35 1.12 17.66 -1.72
N THR A 36 1.37 17.43 -0.44
CA THR A 36 0.39 16.85 0.49
C THR A 36 -0.64 17.88 0.96
N SER A 37 -1.78 17.42 1.46
CA SER A 37 -2.79 18.27 2.09
C SER A 37 -2.38 18.71 3.49
N LYS A 38 -3.00 19.80 3.98
CA LYS A 38 -2.83 20.23 5.37
C LYS A 38 -3.28 19.14 6.34
N GLU A 39 -4.37 18.46 6.00
CA GLU A 39 -4.94 17.36 6.78
C GLU A 39 -3.98 16.19 6.87
N PHE A 40 -3.38 15.76 5.75
CA PHE A 40 -2.38 14.70 5.76
C PHE A 40 -1.19 15.07 6.65
N ARG A 41 -0.65 16.28 6.51
CA ARG A 41 0.45 16.75 7.36
C ARG A 41 0.08 16.75 8.84
N GLN A 42 -1.15 17.14 9.16
CA GLN A 42 -1.66 17.22 10.53
C GLN A 42 -1.84 15.84 11.17
N TYR A 43 -2.43 14.88 10.45
CA TYR A 43 -2.80 13.58 11.03
C TYR A 43 -1.78 12.47 10.77
N CYS A 44 -1.09 12.50 9.63
CA CYS A 44 -0.23 11.42 9.15
C CYS A 44 1.26 11.82 9.09
N GLY A 45 1.55 13.08 8.78
CA GLY A 45 2.89 13.55 8.43
C GLY A 45 3.94 13.43 9.54
N ALA A 46 3.52 13.45 10.82
CA ALA A 46 4.43 13.22 11.94
C ALA A 46 5.13 11.85 11.87
N CYS A 47 4.44 10.82 11.37
CA CYS A 47 4.96 9.47 11.20
C CYS A 47 5.38 9.21 9.75
N HIS A 48 4.51 9.49 8.79
CA HIS A 48 4.72 9.16 7.38
C HIS A 48 5.53 10.21 6.60
N GLY A 49 6.03 11.26 7.26
CA GLY A 49 6.73 12.36 6.60
C GLY A 49 5.75 13.39 6.06
N LYS A 50 6.15 14.67 6.04
CA LYS A 50 5.30 15.74 5.47
C LYS A 50 4.97 15.51 4.00
N ASP A 51 5.84 14.77 3.30
CA ASP A 51 5.71 14.47 1.87
C ASP A 51 5.20 13.04 1.63
N GLY A 52 4.98 12.24 2.69
CA GLY A 52 4.52 10.85 2.58
C GLY A 52 5.61 9.81 2.33
N ASP A 53 6.89 10.19 2.40
CA ASP A 53 8.06 9.36 2.13
C ASP A 53 8.43 8.36 3.26
N GLY A 54 7.69 8.36 4.36
CA GLY A 54 7.94 7.53 5.54
C GLY A 54 9.02 8.10 6.49
N GLN A 55 9.54 9.30 6.24
CA GLN A 55 10.63 9.92 7.02
C GLN A 55 10.13 10.95 8.04
N GLY A 56 8.94 10.72 8.61
CA GLY A 56 8.39 11.60 9.64
C GLY A 56 9.28 11.62 10.90
N LYS A 57 9.34 12.78 11.57
CA LYS A 57 10.18 12.96 12.77
C LYS A 57 9.89 11.92 13.86
N ALA A 58 8.65 11.45 13.99
CA ALA A 58 8.31 10.40 14.93
C ALA A 58 8.87 9.02 14.51
N GLY A 59 8.97 8.76 13.21
CA GLY A 59 9.39 7.47 12.63
C GLY A 59 10.76 6.97 13.11
N ARG A 60 11.65 7.86 13.55
CA ARG A 60 12.93 7.50 14.18
C ARG A 60 12.76 6.61 15.43
N TYR A 61 11.68 6.80 16.19
CA TYR A 61 11.39 6.07 17.44
C TYR A 61 10.32 4.98 17.28
N LEU A 62 9.80 4.78 16.07
CA LEU A 62 8.75 3.81 15.80
C LEU A 62 9.35 2.52 15.25
N TYR A 63 8.84 1.41 15.77
CA TYR A 63 9.09 0.09 15.22
C TYR A 63 7.75 -0.67 15.15
N PRO A 64 7.37 -1.28 14.01
CA PRO A 64 8.02 -1.17 12.71
C PRO A 64 8.00 0.28 12.18
N LYS A 65 8.89 0.58 11.22
CA LYS A 65 8.95 1.91 10.61
C LYS A 65 7.64 2.25 9.88
N PRO A 66 7.22 3.54 9.89
CA PRO A 66 6.07 3.99 9.09
C PRO A 66 6.25 3.64 7.62
N ARG A 67 5.13 3.38 6.93
CA ARG A 67 5.14 3.08 5.49
C ARG A 67 5.52 4.34 4.72
N ASP A 68 6.44 4.20 3.79
CA ASP A 68 6.60 5.15 2.68
C ASP A 68 5.41 4.99 1.74
N LEU A 69 4.56 6.00 1.68
CA LEU A 69 3.31 6.02 0.92
C LEU A 69 3.52 6.43 -0.54
N ILE A 70 4.74 6.81 -0.93
CA ILE A 70 5.09 7.11 -2.33
C ILE A 70 5.76 5.89 -2.99
N ASN A 71 6.80 5.34 -2.35
CA ASN A 71 7.62 4.28 -2.94
C ASN A 71 7.46 2.91 -2.31
N GLY A 72 6.87 2.82 -1.12
CA GLY A 72 6.61 1.54 -0.46
C GLY A 72 5.30 0.92 -0.90
N GLN A 73 5.28 -0.40 -1.06
CA GLN A 73 4.03 -1.14 -1.30
C GLN A 73 3.16 -1.18 -0.03
N LEU A 74 1.85 -1.02 -0.22
CA LEU A 74 0.86 -1.09 0.84
C LEU A 74 0.54 -2.56 1.17
N ARG A 75 1.09 -3.04 2.29
CA ARG A 75 1.18 -4.48 2.64
C ARG A 75 -0.15 -5.22 2.92
N LEU A 76 -1.27 -4.51 3.05
CA LEU A 76 -2.57 -5.07 3.47
C LEU A 76 -3.63 -5.01 2.36
N SER A 77 -3.20 -5.19 1.11
CA SER A 77 -4.12 -5.32 -0.04
C SER A 77 -5.01 -6.57 0.06
N THR A 78 -6.21 -6.47 -0.51
CA THR A 78 -7.08 -7.62 -0.76
C THR A 78 -7.12 -8.07 -2.22
N ALA A 79 -6.45 -7.37 -3.14
CA ALA A 79 -6.39 -7.71 -4.57
C ALA A 79 -5.43 -8.89 -4.84
N ALA A 80 -5.75 -9.70 -5.86
CA ALA A 80 -4.92 -10.84 -6.26
C ALA A 80 -3.50 -10.44 -6.70
N ASN A 81 -3.34 -9.26 -7.30
CA ASN A 81 -2.04 -8.69 -7.67
C ASN A 81 -1.36 -7.92 -6.52
N THR A 82 -1.89 -7.96 -5.30
CA THR A 82 -1.35 -7.32 -4.09
C THR A 82 -1.29 -5.78 -4.09
N ILE A 83 -1.89 -5.13 -5.10
CA ILE A 83 -2.02 -3.67 -5.14
C ILE A 83 -3.21 -3.26 -4.28
N ALA A 84 -3.01 -2.33 -3.36
CA ALA A 84 -4.08 -1.92 -2.45
C ALA A 84 -5.15 -1.09 -3.18
N SER A 85 -6.41 -1.46 -2.98
CA SER A 85 -7.56 -0.66 -3.40
C SER A 85 -7.82 0.49 -2.43
N THR A 86 -8.69 1.42 -2.83
CA THR A 86 -9.18 2.48 -1.92
C THR A 86 -9.89 1.91 -0.70
N ASP A 87 -10.57 0.77 -0.84
CA ASP A 87 -11.21 0.07 0.28
C ASP A 87 -10.20 -0.54 1.25
N ASP A 88 -9.08 -1.06 0.75
CA ASP A 88 -7.99 -1.56 1.59
C ASP A 88 -7.35 -0.41 2.39
N ILE A 89 -7.07 0.72 1.71
CA ILE A 89 -6.53 1.92 2.35
C ILE A 89 -7.52 2.43 3.42
N ARG A 90 -8.81 2.53 3.08
CA ARG A 90 -9.85 2.96 4.02
C ARG A 90 -9.95 2.03 5.22
N HIS A 91 -9.88 0.71 5.01
CA HIS A 91 -9.91 -0.27 6.08
C HIS A 91 -8.74 -0.05 7.07
N VAL A 92 -7.53 0.19 6.56
CA VAL A 92 -6.36 0.48 7.39
C VAL A 92 -6.50 1.80 8.14
N LEU A 93 -7.02 2.86 7.51
CA LEU A 93 -7.24 4.13 8.19
C LEU A 93 -8.28 3.99 9.31
N ILE A 94 -9.38 3.26 9.08
CA ILE A 94 -10.43 3.08 10.08
C ILE A 94 -9.95 2.20 11.23
N ASN A 95 -9.25 1.09 10.96
CA ASN A 95 -8.94 0.09 12.00
C ASN A 95 -7.53 0.22 12.59
N GLY A 96 -6.65 0.98 11.94
CA GLY A 96 -5.22 0.98 12.22
C GLY A 96 -4.56 -0.34 11.81
N VAL A 97 -3.34 -0.56 12.28
CA VAL A 97 -2.62 -1.82 12.08
C VAL A 97 -2.14 -2.35 13.43
N SER A 98 -2.66 -3.52 13.80
CA SER A 98 -2.30 -4.22 15.03
C SER A 98 -0.79 -4.39 15.19
N ASN A 99 -0.31 -4.25 16.43
CA ASN A 99 1.10 -4.35 16.79
C ASN A 99 2.02 -3.37 16.02
N THR A 100 1.51 -2.18 15.72
CA THR A 100 2.27 -1.04 15.18
C THR A 100 1.82 0.25 15.88
N SER A 101 2.42 1.39 15.53
CA SER A 101 1.94 2.71 15.95
C SER A 101 0.89 3.31 15.01
N MET A 102 0.48 2.60 13.95
CA MET A 102 -0.61 3.03 13.09
C MET A 102 -1.94 2.81 13.80
N GLN A 103 -2.45 3.86 14.42
CA GLN A 103 -3.70 3.85 15.16
C GLN A 103 -4.95 3.88 14.26
N SER A 104 -6.10 3.64 14.88
CA SER A 104 -7.41 3.83 14.27
C SER A 104 -7.74 5.32 14.14
N TRP A 105 -8.31 5.70 12.99
CA TRP A 105 -8.81 7.05 12.70
C TRP A 105 -10.34 7.08 12.54
N LYS A 106 -11.06 6.09 13.06
CA LYS A 106 -12.52 5.97 12.95
C LYS A 106 -13.31 7.17 13.50
N GLN A 107 -12.67 8.01 14.32
CA GLN A 107 -13.23 9.24 14.87
C GLN A 107 -13.24 10.41 13.89
N LEU A 108 -12.47 10.34 12.80
CA LEU A 108 -12.50 11.36 11.75
C LEU A 108 -13.79 11.24 10.92
N SER A 109 -14.23 12.33 10.30
CA SER A 109 -15.42 12.30 9.44
C SER A 109 -15.18 11.44 8.20
N ALA A 110 -16.23 10.78 7.70
CA ALA A 110 -16.15 9.95 6.50
C ALA A 110 -15.57 10.71 5.30
N GLY A 111 -16.00 11.96 5.10
CA GLY A 111 -15.48 12.82 4.03
C GLY A 111 -14.00 13.17 4.17
N LEU A 112 -13.47 13.27 5.40
CA LEU A 112 -12.04 13.46 5.63
C LEU A 112 -11.27 12.16 5.36
N ILE A 113 -11.77 11.02 5.82
CA ILE A 113 -11.18 9.71 5.53
C ILE A 113 -11.11 9.49 4.01
N ASP A 114 -12.18 9.77 3.27
CA ASP A 114 -12.20 9.60 1.81
C ASP A 114 -11.19 10.51 1.08
N ARG A 115 -10.95 11.73 1.59
CA ARG A 115 -9.89 12.60 1.05
C ARG A 115 -8.50 12.01 1.30
N LEU A 116 -8.22 11.57 2.53
CA LEU A 116 -6.94 10.94 2.87
C LEU A 116 -6.71 9.63 2.10
N VAL A 117 -7.76 8.82 1.89
CA VAL A 117 -7.70 7.60 1.07
C VAL A 117 -7.26 7.92 -0.37
N ARG A 118 -7.91 8.92 -0.99
CA ARG A 118 -7.54 9.36 -2.35
C ARG A 118 -6.12 9.91 -2.41
N GLU A 119 -5.72 10.69 -1.41
CA GLU A 119 -4.38 11.26 -1.36
C GLU A 119 -3.29 10.18 -1.27
N VAL A 120 -3.48 9.15 -0.44
CA VAL A 120 -2.57 7.99 -0.38
C VAL A 120 -2.53 7.23 -1.71
N GLN A 121 -3.67 7.06 -2.37
CA GLN A 121 -3.70 6.45 -3.71
C GLN A 121 -2.94 7.29 -4.74
N GLN A 122 -3.09 8.62 -4.69
CA GLN A 122 -2.36 9.54 -5.57
C GLN A 122 -0.85 9.51 -5.29
N MET A 123 -0.41 9.37 -4.04
CA MET A 123 1.01 9.19 -3.71
C MET A 123 1.60 7.91 -4.34
N GLN A 124 0.88 6.79 -4.29
CA GLN A 124 1.31 5.54 -4.93
C GLN A 124 1.44 5.72 -6.44
N SER A 125 0.45 6.35 -7.08
CA SER A 125 0.50 6.66 -8.51
C SER A 125 1.64 7.62 -8.88
N PHE A 126 1.84 8.66 -8.08
CA PHE A 126 2.93 9.60 -8.26
C PHE A 126 4.29 8.90 -8.18
N GLY A 127 4.52 8.10 -7.13
CA GLY A 127 5.76 7.37 -6.94
C GLY A 127 6.03 6.37 -8.07
N ALA A 128 5.00 5.62 -8.49
CA ALA A 128 5.11 4.71 -9.63
C ALA A 128 5.53 5.46 -10.91
N ARG A 129 4.83 6.55 -11.26
CA ARG A 129 5.12 7.36 -12.45
C ARG A 129 6.53 7.95 -12.41
N ARG A 130 6.95 8.46 -11.26
CA ARG A 130 8.29 9.02 -11.05
C ARG A 130 9.36 7.95 -11.27
N ARG A 131 9.23 6.76 -10.69
CA ARG A 131 10.20 5.66 -10.83
C ARG A 131 10.36 5.23 -12.29
N VAL A 132 9.26 4.91 -12.98
CA VAL A 132 9.36 4.47 -14.37
C VAL A 132 9.93 5.56 -15.26
N THR A 133 9.55 6.82 -15.05
CA THR A 133 10.06 7.89 -15.91
C THR A 133 11.56 8.16 -15.69
N LEU A 134 12.06 8.03 -14.45
CA LEU A 134 13.50 8.13 -14.19
C LEU A 134 14.28 7.05 -14.93
N VAL A 135 13.82 5.80 -14.88
CA VAL A 135 14.45 4.67 -15.61
C VAL A 135 14.45 4.92 -17.11
N LEU A 136 13.30 5.30 -17.70
CA LEU A 136 13.21 5.54 -19.15
C LEU A 136 14.06 6.73 -19.62
N LYS A 137 14.35 7.69 -18.74
CA LYS A 137 15.24 8.82 -19.04
C LYS A 137 16.72 8.45 -18.96
N GLU A 138 17.11 7.59 -18.03
CA GLU A 138 18.50 7.10 -17.92
C GLU A 138 18.91 6.29 -19.17
N ASP A 139 17.98 5.55 -19.77
CA ASP A 139 18.25 4.75 -20.97
C ASP A 139 18.47 5.59 -22.24
N GLY A 140 18.23 6.91 -22.22
CA GLY A 140 18.55 7.85 -23.31
C GLY A 140 17.81 7.65 -24.66
N LEU A 141 17.11 6.53 -24.83
CA LEU A 141 16.50 6.08 -26.08
C LEU A 141 15.00 6.43 -26.19
N LEU A 142 14.42 7.02 -25.14
CA LEU A 142 12.97 7.14 -24.97
C LEU A 142 12.48 8.57 -24.74
N VAL A 143 13.37 9.54 -24.90
CA VAL A 143 13.03 10.97 -24.94
C VAL A 143 13.02 11.49 -26.37
N ASP A 144 12.11 12.40 -26.67
CA ASP A 144 12.06 13.14 -27.93
C ASP A 144 13.13 14.26 -27.96
N GLU A 145 13.18 15.00 -29.06
CA GLU A 145 14.13 16.09 -29.27
C GLU A 145 14.03 17.23 -28.22
N TYR A 146 12.95 17.26 -27.43
CA TYR A 146 12.71 18.23 -26.37
C TYR A 146 12.97 17.66 -24.97
N GLY A 147 13.42 16.41 -24.85
CA GLY A 147 13.65 15.75 -23.56
C GLY A 147 12.37 15.23 -22.88
N GLU A 148 11.26 15.14 -23.62
CA GLU A 148 9.97 14.59 -23.19
C GLU A 148 9.83 13.14 -23.63
N LEU A 149 8.99 12.35 -22.96
CA LEU A 149 8.81 10.94 -23.34
C LEU A 149 8.16 10.81 -24.73
N ASN A 150 8.76 10.01 -25.63
CA ASN A 150 8.16 9.71 -26.93
C ASN A 150 6.91 8.81 -26.80
N ALA A 151 6.14 8.61 -27.88
CA ALA A 151 4.87 7.87 -27.83
C ALA A 151 5.02 6.41 -27.31
N VAL A 152 6.11 5.72 -27.68
CA VAL A 152 6.39 4.35 -27.20
C VAL A 152 6.65 4.37 -25.70
N ALA A 153 7.44 5.33 -25.22
CA ALA A 153 7.73 5.51 -23.82
C ALA A 153 6.47 5.91 -23.02
N GLN A 154 5.61 6.74 -23.59
CA GLN A 154 4.31 7.10 -22.99
C GLN A 154 3.41 5.88 -22.81
N GLN A 155 3.34 5.00 -23.81
CA GLN A 155 2.58 3.75 -23.71
C GLN A 155 3.19 2.82 -22.65
N ALA A 156 4.51 2.66 -22.65
CA ALA A 156 5.21 1.86 -21.64
C ALA A 156 4.97 2.38 -20.21
N VAL A 157 4.95 3.71 -20.03
CA VAL A 157 4.55 4.33 -18.76
C VAL A 157 3.11 4.00 -18.43
N ALA A 158 2.16 4.11 -19.35
CA ALA A 158 0.76 3.80 -19.11
C ALA A 158 0.54 2.33 -18.70
N ASP A 159 1.22 1.40 -19.37
CA ASP A 159 1.16 -0.03 -19.06
C ASP A 159 1.76 -0.33 -17.69
N TYR A 160 2.93 0.23 -17.40
CA TYR A 160 3.57 0.13 -16.08
C TYR A 160 2.66 0.70 -14.98
N MET A 161 2.07 1.87 -15.21
CA MET A 161 1.15 2.49 -14.26
C MET A 161 -0.05 1.59 -13.97
N THR A 162 -0.63 0.98 -15.00
CA THR A 162 -1.71 0.00 -14.83
C THR A 162 -1.25 -1.18 -13.98
N GLN A 163 -0.08 -1.75 -14.28
CA GLN A 163 0.47 -2.90 -13.57
C GLN A 163 0.88 -2.61 -12.12
N GLN A 164 1.20 -1.35 -11.77
CA GLN A 164 1.74 -1.00 -10.45
C GLN A 164 0.76 -0.25 -9.55
N THR A 165 -0.35 0.26 -10.09
CA THR A 165 -1.27 1.12 -9.33
C THR A 165 -2.74 0.72 -9.43
N VAL A 166 -3.10 -0.18 -10.34
CA VAL A 166 -4.49 -0.61 -10.53
C VAL A 166 -4.70 -1.99 -9.89
N PRO A 167 -5.50 -2.09 -8.82
CA PRO A 167 -5.81 -3.38 -8.22
C PRO A 167 -6.61 -4.25 -9.19
N THR A 168 -6.25 -5.53 -9.29
CA THR A 168 -7.08 -6.53 -9.97
C THR A 168 -8.26 -6.93 -9.09
N GLN A 169 -9.04 -7.92 -9.54
CA GLN A 169 -10.07 -8.54 -8.72
C GLN A 169 -9.55 -8.92 -7.33
N ARG A 170 -10.41 -8.68 -6.33
CA ARG A 170 -10.18 -9.14 -4.95
C ARG A 170 -9.93 -10.64 -4.93
N TRP A 171 -8.89 -11.05 -4.22
CA TRP A 171 -8.64 -12.47 -4.00
C TRP A 171 -9.74 -13.06 -3.11
N VAL A 172 -10.31 -14.18 -3.56
CA VAL A 172 -11.38 -14.90 -2.86
C VAL A 172 -10.77 -16.12 -2.18
N ALA A 173 -11.04 -16.27 -0.89
CA ALA A 173 -10.57 -17.42 -0.14
C ALA A 173 -11.35 -18.69 -0.55
N PRO A 174 -10.70 -19.87 -0.53
CA PRO A 174 -11.43 -21.12 -0.70
C PRO A 174 -12.37 -21.37 0.47
N ASP A 175 -13.29 -22.32 0.30
CA ASP A 175 -14.19 -22.73 1.37
C ASP A 175 -13.40 -23.26 2.57
N ALA A 176 -13.81 -22.82 3.76
CA ALA A 176 -13.23 -23.31 5.00
C ALA A 176 -13.63 -24.77 5.21
N LEU A 177 -12.64 -25.64 5.46
CA LEU A 177 -12.90 -27.03 5.85
C LEU A 177 -13.49 -27.10 7.26
N THR A 178 -14.24 -28.16 7.55
CA THR A 178 -14.61 -28.48 8.94
C THR A 178 -13.34 -28.76 9.75
N ILE A 179 -13.19 -28.08 10.89
CA ILE A 179 -12.02 -28.22 11.74
C ILE A 179 -12.10 -29.57 12.47
N THR A 180 -11.16 -30.46 12.16
CA THR A 180 -11.00 -31.77 12.80
C THR A 180 -9.54 -32.01 13.17
N PRO A 181 -9.22 -32.91 14.12
CA PRO A 181 -7.84 -33.22 14.46
C PRO A 181 -6.98 -33.64 13.25
N PRO A 182 -7.46 -34.46 12.29
CA PRO A 182 -6.71 -34.74 11.06
C PRO A 182 -6.45 -33.50 10.19
N VAL A 183 -7.41 -32.58 10.05
CA VAL A 183 -7.23 -31.32 9.28
C VAL A 183 -6.11 -30.48 9.89
N LEU A 184 -6.08 -30.35 11.23
CA LEU A 184 -5.02 -29.61 11.92
C LEU A 184 -3.66 -30.32 11.83
N ALA A 185 -3.64 -31.64 11.96
CA ALA A 185 -2.41 -32.43 11.83
C ALA A 185 -1.80 -32.31 10.42
N ASP A 186 -2.62 -32.37 9.38
CA ASP A 186 -2.15 -32.14 8.00
C ASP A 186 -1.72 -30.68 7.78
N GLY A 187 -2.45 -29.71 8.34
CA GLY A 187 -2.04 -28.31 8.33
C GLY A 187 -0.66 -28.09 8.94
N ARG A 188 -0.34 -28.78 10.04
CA ARG A 188 1.00 -28.77 10.64
C ARG A 188 2.07 -29.38 9.73
N LYS A 189 1.77 -30.50 9.05
CA LYS A 189 2.71 -31.09 8.08
C LYS A 189 3.01 -30.10 6.95
N ILE A 190 2.00 -29.40 6.44
CA ILE A 190 2.17 -28.37 5.40
C ILE A 190 3.02 -27.21 5.93
N TYR A 191 2.77 -26.74 7.16
CA TYR A 191 3.55 -25.68 7.80
C TYR A 191 5.05 -25.99 7.88
N LEU A 192 5.39 -27.25 8.21
CA LEU A 192 6.77 -27.71 8.23
C LEU A 192 7.34 -27.83 6.80
N LYS A 193 6.59 -28.44 5.88
CA LYS A 193 6.99 -28.65 4.47
C LYS A 193 7.22 -27.33 3.72
N GLN A 194 6.40 -26.31 3.99
CA GLN A 194 6.52 -24.97 3.42
C GLN A 194 7.56 -24.10 4.13
N ASN A 195 8.35 -24.68 5.05
CA ASN A 195 9.39 -23.99 5.82
C ASN A 195 8.90 -22.79 6.64
N CYS A 196 7.60 -22.72 6.96
CA CYS A 196 7.05 -21.61 7.76
C CYS A 196 7.71 -21.52 9.14
N HIS A 197 8.00 -22.68 9.73
CA HIS A 197 8.68 -22.82 11.02
C HIS A 197 10.07 -22.18 11.07
N LYS A 198 10.77 -22.03 9.93
CA LYS A 198 12.10 -21.40 9.92
C LYS A 198 12.06 -19.96 10.41
N CYS A 199 10.97 -19.24 10.12
CA CYS A 199 10.77 -17.87 10.58
C CYS A 199 9.79 -17.79 11.76
N HIS A 200 8.75 -18.63 11.76
CA HIS A 200 7.67 -18.56 12.75
C HIS A 200 7.84 -19.52 13.94
N GLY A 201 8.92 -20.31 14.01
CA GLY A 201 9.16 -21.32 15.05
C GLY A 201 8.39 -22.62 14.82
N ASP A 202 8.88 -23.76 15.34
CA ASP A 202 8.15 -25.04 15.24
C ASP A 202 6.83 -25.05 16.02
N ASP A 203 6.71 -24.15 16.99
CA ASP A 203 5.56 -23.93 17.87
C ASP A 203 4.71 -22.71 17.48
N GLY A 204 5.23 -21.83 16.61
CA GLY A 204 4.56 -20.59 16.21
C GLY A 204 4.99 -19.35 17.00
N GLU A 205 5.89 -19.41 17.97
CA GLU A 205 6.27 -18.24 18.78
C GLU A 205 7.19 -17.24 18.04
N GLY A 206 7.72 -17.64 16.89
CA GLY A 206 8.70 -16.90 16.11
C GLY A 206 10.11 -17.42 16.34
N SER A 207 10.87 -17.61 15.27
CA SER A 207 12.27 -18.00 15.33
C SER A 207 13.15 -16.78 15.58
N PHE A 208 14.12 -16.93 16.48
CA PHE A 208 15.14 -15.92 16.76
C PHE A 208 16.42 -16.23 15.96
N GLY A 209 17.20 -15.19 15.62
CA GLY A 209 18.48 -15.36 14.93
C GLY A 209 18.37 -15.56 13.42
N VAL A 210 17.21 -15.27 12.83
CA VAL A 210 17.05 -15.16 11.38
C VAL A 210 17.05 -13.68 11.01
N ASP A 211 17.93 -13.29 10.09
CA ASP A 211 17.99 -11.92 9.57
C ASP A 211 16.79 -11.65 8.66
N LEU A 212 15.69 -11.21 9.26
CA LEU A 212 14.47 -10.86 8.55
C LEU A 212 14.52 -9.40 8.14
N VAL A 213 15.29 -9.06 7.11
CA VAL A 213 15.45 -7.68 6.64
C VAL A 213 14.44 -7.39 5.53
N ASP A 214 13.71 -6.27 5.64
CA ASP A 214 12.76 -5.89 4.60
C ASP A 214 13.43 -5.29 3.36
N ASP A 215 12.64 -4.99 2.33
CA ASP A 215 13.12 -4.46 1.04
C ASP A 215 13.85 -3.10 1.14
N LYS A 216 13.80 -2.45 2.30
CA LYS A 216 14.47 -1.19 2.60
C LYS A 216 15.67 -1.36 3.53
N GLY A 217 16.09 -2.59 3.80
CA GLY A 217 17.20 -2.84 4.73
C GLY A 217 16.81 -2.71 6.20
N VAL A 218 15.52 -2.62 6.53
CA VAL A 218 15.07 -2.46 7.93
C VAL A 218 14.91 -3.84 8.56
N PRO A 219 15.59 -4.13 9.69
CA PRO A 219 15.39 -5.37 10.42
C PRO A 219 13.94 -5.55 10.80
N GLY A 220 13.46 -6.78 10.70
CA GLY A 220 12.09 -7.27 10.87
C GLY A 220 12.02 -8.35 11.96
N PHE A 221 10.81 -8.77 12.29
CA PHE A 221 10.60 -10.06 12.97
C PHE A 221 9.34 -10.73 12.45
N ALA A 222 9.37 -12.06 12.39
CA ALA A 222 8.19 -12.86 12.15
C ALA A 222 7.26 -12.75 13.36
N ARG A 223 5.96 -12.55 13.12
CA ARG A 223 5.01 -12.42 14.22
C ARG A 223 4.99 -13.69 15.07
N ASP A 224 4.75 -13.51 16.37
CA ASP A 224 4.33 -14.60 17.25
C ASP A 224 2.91 -15.00 16.83
N LEU A 225 2.75 -16.21 16.29
CA LEU A 225 1.47 -16.75 15.85
C LEU A 225 0.53 -17.08 17.01
N ILE A 226 1.08 -17.26 18.21
CA ILE A 226 0.34 -17.61 19.43
C ILE A 226 -0.17 -16.35 20.12
N HIS A 227 0.73 -15.42 20.43
CA HIS A 227 0.42 -14.32 21.35
C HIS A 227 0.19 -12.98 20.67
N ASP A 228 0.79 -12.68 19.52
CA ASP A 228 0.60 -11.35 18.93
C ASP A 228 -0.78 -11.24 18.27
N PRO A 229 -1.34 -10.03 18.12
CA PRO A 229 -2.51 -9.83 17.26
C PRO A 229 -2.12 -9.94 15.78
N TYR A 230 -3.07 -10.34 14.93
CA TYR A 230 -2.87 -10.41 13.48
C TYR A 230 -3.01 -9.00 12.88
N LYS A 231 -2.06 -8.61 11.99
CA LYS A 231 -2.08 -7.30 11.33
C LYS A 231 -3.31 -7.11 10.44
N ALA A 232 -3.75 -8.17 9.77
CA ALA A 232 -4.88 -8.17 8.84
C ALA A 232 -6.18 -8.75 9.43
N GLY A 233 -6.21 -9.05 10.75
CA GLY A 233 -7.28 -9.83 11.38
C GLY A 233 -7.02 -11.34 11.41
N ASN A 234 -7.73 -12.06 12.31
CA ASN A 234 -7.57 -13.50 12.56
C ASN A 234 -8.72 -14.35 11.95
N GLU A 235 -9.48 -13.75 11.03
CA GLU A 235 -10.50 -14.43 10.26
C GLU A 235 -9.83 -15.40 9.28
N PHE A 236 -10.51 -16.50 8.95
CA PHE A 236 -9.99 -17.49 8.01
C PHE A 236 -9.54 -16.85 6.69
N THR A 237 -10.38 -15.98 6.12
CA THR A 237 -10.12 -15.28 4.85
C THR A 237 -8.89 -14.37 4.94
N SER A 238 -8.72 -13.65 6.04
CA SER A 238 -7.58 -12.75 6.29
C SER A 238 -6.27 -13.53 6.37
N VAL A 239 -6.25 -14.62 7.14
CA VAL A 239 -5.04 -15.45 7.31
C VAL A 239 -4.70 -16.20 6.03
N ALA A 240 -5.70 -16.82 5.38
CA ALA A 240 -5.50 -17.52 4.12
C ALA A 240 -4.96 -16.58 3.03
N ARG A 241 -5.43 -15.32 2.98
CA ARG A 241 -4.94 -14.32 2.02
C ARG A 241 -3.46 -14.02 2.20
N ILE A 242 -3.03 -13.78 3.45
CA ILE A 242 -1.62 -13.48 3.74
C ILE A 242 -0.73 -14.69 3.42
N ILE A 243 -1.19 -15.92 3.67
CA ILE A 243 -0.45 -17.13 3.31
C ILE A 243 -0.35 -17.25 1.77
N ARG A 244 -1.48 -17.10 1.05
CA ARG A 244 -1.52 -17.26 -0.41
C ARG A 244 -0.74 -16.18 -1.14
N LEU A 245 -0.89 -14.92 -0.75
CA LEU A 245 -0.31 -13.77 -1.46
C LEU A 245 1.02 -13.28 -0.87
N GLY A 246 1.38 -13.71 0.34
CA GLY A 246 2.54 -13.22 1.06
C GLY A 246 2.31 -11.84 1.67
N MET A 247 3.38 -11.22 2.16
CA MET A 247 3.36 -9.85 2.67
C MET A 247 4.37 -9.00 1.89
N PRO A 248 3.92 -8.21 0.90
CA PRO A 248 4.82 -7.52 -0.02
C PRO A 248 5.79 -6.56 0.68
N GLY A 249 7.01 -6.47 0.14
CA GLY A 249 8.11 -5.72 0.75
C GLY A 249 8.56 -6.27 2.10
N THR A 250 8.33 -7.56 2.38
CA THR A 250 8.91 -8.30 3.50
C THR A 250 9.45 -9.63 3.02
N VAL A 251 10.15 -10.34 3.89
CA VAL A 251 10.64 -11.70 3.65
C VAL A 251 9.56 -12.79 3.73
N MET A 252 8.30 -12.46 4.03
CA MET A 252 7.20 -13.43 4.05
C MET A 252 6.68 -13.66 2.61
N PRO A 253 7.03 -14.80 1.97
CA PRO A 253 6.72 -15.01 0.57
C PRO A 253 5.26 -15.42 0.35
N SER A 254 4.83 -15.39 -0.91
CA SER A 254 3.59 -16.02 -1.35
C SER A 254 3.72 -17.55 -1.29
N SER A 255 2.67 -18.23 -0.81
CA SER A 255 2.48 -19.68 -0.95
C SER A 255 1.52 -20.00 -2.11
N GLY A 256 1.78 -19.43 -3.29
CA GLY A 256 0.92 -19.54 -4.48
C GLY A 256 0.73 -20.95 -5.02
N ALA A 257 1.68 -21.86 -4.75
CA ALA A 257 1.64 -23.25 -5.23
C ALA A 257 0.74 -24.19 -4.40
N LEU A 258 0.25 -23.75 -3.24
CA LEU A 258 -0.66 -24.56 -2.42
C LEU A 258 -2.02 -24.69 -3.09
N SER A 259 -2.51 -25.92 -3.20
CA SER A 259 -3.92 -26.16 -3.54
C SER A 259 -4.85 -25.51 -2.51
N ASP A 260 -6.10 -25.28 -2.90
CA ASP A 260 -7.09 -24.65 -2.02
C ASP A 260 -7.36 -25.46 -0.75
N VAL A 261 -7.34 -26.80 -0.86
CA VAL A 261 -7.48 -27.71 0.30
C VAL A 261 -6.26 -27.62 1.21
N GLU A 262 -5.03 -27.58 0.66
CA GLU A 262 -3.82 -27.41 1.47
C GLU A 262 -3.78 -26.05 2.15
N LEU A 263 -4.14 -24.97 1.44
CA LEU A 263 -4.24 -23.64 2.00
C LEU A 263 -5.25 -23.61 3.16
N ALA A 264 -6.42 -24.22 3.00
CA ALA A 264 -7.44 -24.27 4.05
C ALA A 264 -6.95 -25.03 5.29
N LYS A 265 -6.31 -26.19 5.11
CA LYS A 265 -5.70 -26.97 6.21
C LYS A 265 -4.62 -26.17 6.94
N LEU A 266 -3.68 -25.58 6.20
CA LEU A 266 -2.61 -24.75 6.76
C LEU A 266 -3.17 -23.53 7.52
N THR A 267 -4.17 -22.86 6.94
CA THR A 267 -4.82 -21.70 7.56
C THR A 267 -5.48 -22.08 8.88
N HIS A 268 -6.20 -23.20 8.93
CA HIS A 268 -6.80 -23.69 10.18
C HIS A 268 -5.75 -24.03 11.23
N TYR A 269 -4.64 -24.68 10.84
CA TYR A 269 -3.54 -24.94 11.75
C TYR A 269 -2.94 -23.64 12.33
N VAL A 270 -2.57 -22.67 11.48
CA VAL A 270 -2.01 -21.38 11.93
C VAL A 270 -2.97 -20.66 12.88
N ARG A 271 -4.27 -20.64 12.55
CA ARG A 271 -5.29 -20.01 13.42
C ARG A 271 -5.46 -20.76 14.74
N SER A 272 -5.31 -22.08 14.75
CA SER A 272 -5.41 -22.89 15.97
C SER A 272 -4.30 -22.62 16.99
N LEU A 273 -3.17 -22.03 16.57
CA LEU A 273 -2.08 -21.64 17.46
C LEU A 273 -2.42 -20.41 18.31
N ALA A 274 -3.29 -19.53 17.80
CA ALA A 274 -3.56 -18.24 18.42
C ALA A 274 -4.28 -18.38 19.78
N LYS A 275 -3.78 -17.67 20.80
CA LYS A 275 -4.39 -17.60 22.13
C LYS A 275 -5.01 -16.24 22.40
N SER A 276 -6.05 -16.24 23.22
CA SER A 276 -6.71 -15.04 23.74
C SER A 276 -6.45 -14.88 25.24
N PRO A 277 -6.18 -13.67 25.75
CA PRO A 277 -6.03 -12.43 24.99
C PRO A 277 -4.67 -12.34 24.28
N SER A 278 -4.62 -11.61 23.16
CA SER A 278 -3.35 -11.32 22.48
C SER A 278 -2.48 -10.33 23.28
N ARG A 279 -1.18 -10.55 23.29
CA ARG A 279 -0.14 -9.66 23.81
C ARG A 279 0.04 -8.45 22.89
N ARG A 280 -0.03 -7.24 23.45
CA ARG A 280 0.36 -6.00 22.76
C ARG A 280 1.76 -5.61 23.20
N MET A 281 2.63 -5.31 22.23
CA MET A 281 3.95 -4.78 22.50
C MET A 281 3.99 -3.25 22.37
N GLY A 282 4.84 -2.59 23.14
CA GLY A 282 5.26 -1.20 22.92
C GLY A 282 6.33 -1.10 21.81
N ASN A 283 6.68 0.13 21.42
CA ASN A 283 7.72 0.35 20.39
C ASN A 283 9.07 -0.26 20.77
N ILE A 284 9.51 -0.08 22.01
CA ILE A 284 10.79 -0.60 22.50
C ILE A 284 10.82 -2.14 22.49
N GLN A 285 9.74 -2.79 22.94
CA GLN A 285 9.63 -4.25 22.95
C GLN A 285 9.66 -4.81 21.52
N ARG A 286 8.97 -4.17 20.58
CA ARG A 286 9.02 -4.57 19.17
C ARG A 286 10.41 -4.37 18.57
N TYR A 287 11.08 -3.27 18.88
CA TYR A 287 12.44 -3.00 18.42
C TYR A 287 13.43 -4.04 18.97
N HIS A 288 13.42 -4.30 20.27
CA HIS A 288 14.26 -5.33 20.89
C HIS A 288 14.06 -6.70 20.24
N ARG A 289 12.81 -7.09 20.01
CA ARG A 289 12.51 -8.35 19.32
C ARG A 289 13.06 -8.38 17.90
N ALA A 290 12.95 -7.28 17.16
CA ALA A 290 13.46 -7.17 15.78
C ALA A 290 14.97 -7.36 15.66
N ILE A 291 15.72 -6.90 16.67
CA ILE A 291 17.18 -7.01 16.70
C ILE A 291 17.66 -8.24 17.48
N GLY A 292 16.75 -9.15 17.83
CA GLY A 292 17.09 -10.38 18.55
C GLY A 292 17.47 -10.21 20.03
N PHE A 293 17.21 -9.04 20.63
CA PHE A 293 17.47 -8.78 22.04
C PHE A 293 16.42 -9.47 22.93
N ARG A 294 16.86 -10.31 23.88
CA ARG A 294 16.02 -10.88 24.93
C ARG A 294 16.26 -10.15 26.25
N GLN A 295 15.17 -9.81 26.95
CA GLN A 295 15.20 -9.55 28.40
C GLN A 295 15.03 -10.87 29.14
#